data_AF-A0A1I4R8E6-F1
#
_entry.id   AF-A0A1I4R8E6-F1
#
_cell.length_a   1.000
_cell.length_b   1.000
_cell.length_c   1.000
_cell.angle_alpha   90.00
_cell.angle_beta   90.00
_cell.angle_gamma   90.00
#
_symmetry.space_group_name_H-M   'P 1'
#
loop_
_entity.id
_entity.type
_entity.pdbx_description
1 polymer ?
#
loop_
_entity_poly.entity_id
_entity_poly.type
_entity_poly.pdbx_seq_one_letter_code
_entity_poly.pdbx_strand_id
1 'polypeptide(L)'
;MHNANLYYSQFENVSDFLRDVKYIIVFYVLGDFLTTAHALNYGFEENDFLAVIMQNYGVGSLLILKILFLAIVYWNYRMLKESGSRWMDLLWVMSRKCIALVGLFLVVNNLMVIFMECSLLQVIQTMAI
;
A
#
# COMPACT_ATOMS: atom_id res chain seq x y z
N MET A 1 -35.47 9.62 12.22
CA MET A 1 -34.40 10.64 12.12
C MET A 1 -33.05 10.18 12.71
N HIS A 2 -33.00 9.25 13.68
CA HIS A 2 -31.74 8.74 14.25
C HIS A 2 -30.85 7.97 13.26
N ASN A 3 -31.44 7.17 12.36
CA ASN A 3 -30.68 6.36 11.39
C ASN A 3 -29.95 7.19 10.32
N ALA A 4 -30.52 8.31 9.86
CA ALA A 4 -29.90 9.16 8.85
C ALA A 4 -28.58 9.79 9.35
N ASN A 5 -28.53 10.15 10.63
CA ASN A 5 -27.33 10.73 11.26
C ASN A 5 -26.19 9.71 11.42
N LEU A 6 -26.51 8.42 11.60
CA LEU A 6 -25.52 7.34 11.68
C LEU A 6 -24.86 7.07 10.33
N TYR A 7 -25.64 7.02 9.24
CA TYR A 7 -25.07 6.86 7.90
C TYR A 7 -24.20 8.06 7.55
N TYR A 8 -24.67 9.28 7.81
CA TYR A 8 -23.94 10.50 7.51
C TYR A 8 -22.58 10.54 8.23
N SER A 9 -22.54 10.24 9.53
CA SER A 9 -21.28 10.20 10.29
C SER A 9 -20.35 9.09 9.83
N GLN A 10 -20.88 7.93 9.41
CA GLN A 10 -20.06 6.85 8.86
C GLN A 10 -19.46 7.22 7.50
N PHE A 11 -20.22 7.89 6.62
CA PHE A 11 -19.72 8.39 5.33
C PHE A 11 -18.63 9.46 5.51
N GLU A 12 -18.80 10.39 6.45
CA GLU A 12 -17.75 11.37 6.77
C GLU A 12 -16.47 10.69 7.26
N ASN A 13 -16.59 9.69 8.14
CA ASN A 13 -15.44 8.92 8.63
C ASN A 13 -14.68 8.17 7.51
N VAL A 14 -15.40 7.61 6.54
CA VAL A 14 -14.78 6.94 5.37
C VAL A 14 -14.15 7.95 4.42
N SER A 15 -14.80 9.08 4.17
CA SER A 15 -14.26 10.16 3.32
C SER A 15 -12.96 10.73 3.88
N ASP A 16 -12.93 10.99 5.18
CA ASP A 16 -11.74 11.46 5.90
C ASP A 16 -10.61 10.42 5.84
N PHE A 17 -10.95 9.15 6.05
CA PHE A 17 -9.99 8.06 5.89
C PHE A 17 -9.39 8.03 4.47
N LEU A 18 -10.22 8.05 3.43
CA LEU A 18 -9.76 8.03 2.03
C LEU A 18 -8.87 9.22 1.71
N ARG A 19 -9.18 10.40 2.25
CA ARG A 19 -8.36 11.61 2.11
C ARG A 19 -7.00 11.44 2.78
N ASP A 20 -6.96 10.81 3.95
CA ASP A 20 -5.75 10.54 4.73
C ASP A 20 -4.84 9.50 4.06
N VAL A 21 -5.41 8.47 3.45
CA VAL A 21 -4.67 7.35 2.85
C VAL A 21 -4.49 7.46 1.34
N LYS A 22 -4.87 8.57 0.71
CA LYS A 22 -4.77 8.77 -0.76
C LYS A 22 -3.40 8.39 -1.34
N TYR A 23 -2.31 8.71 -0.63
CA TYR A 23 -0.95 8.37 -1.08
C TYR A 23 -0.62 6.89 -0.91
N ILE A 24 -1.21 6.21 0.07
CA ILE A 24 -1.13 4.75 0.21
C ILE A 24 -1.85 4.10 -0.97
N ILE A 25 -3.06 4.57 -1.30
CA ILE A 25 -3.81 4.06 -2.45
C ILE A 25 -3.02 4.27 -3.75
N VAL A 26 -2.49 5.47 -3.97
CA VAL A 26 -1.75 5.78 -5.20
C VAL A 26 -0.44 5.00 -5.29
N PHE A 27 0.41 5.01 -4.26
CA PHE A 27 1.74 4.40 -4.38
C PHE A 27 1.76 2.93 -3.99
N TYR A 28 1.20 2.56 -2.84
CA TYR A 28 1.28 1.20 -2.32
C TYR A 28 0.29 0.23 -2.98
N VAL A 29 -0.88 0.72 -3.39
CA VAL A 29 -1.91 -0.13 -4.03
C VAL A 29 -1.79 -0.07 -5.54
N LEU A 30 -2.08 1.07 -6.17
CA LEU A 30 -2.15 1.18 -7.63
C LEU A 30 -0.77 1.20 -8.28
N GLY A 31 0.13 2.07 -7.82
CA GLY A 31 1.45 2.22 -8.40
C GLY A 31 2.25 0.94 -8.30
N ASP A 32 2.36 0.36 -7.10
CA ASP A 32 3.05 -0.91 -6.90
C ASP A 32 2.43 -2.03 -7.74
N PHE A 33 1.09 -2.19 -7.72
CA PHE A 33 0.44 -3.20 -8.54
C PHE A 33 0.71 -3.04 -10.03
N LEU A 34 0.56 -1.84 -10.58
CA LEU A 34 0.76 -1.58 -12.01
C LEU A 34 2.22 -1.80 -12.42
N THR A 35 3.16 -1.35 -11.58
CA THR A 35 4.59 -1.51 -11.86
C THR A 35 5.03 -2.98 -11.72
N THR A 36 4.55 -3.71 -10.72
CA THR A 36 4.79 -5.17 -10.61
C THR A 36 4.16 -5.92 -11.78
N ALA A 37 2.89 -5.64 -12.11
CA ALA A 37 2.21 -6.27 -13.24
C ALA A 37 2.94 -6.05 -14.58
N HIS A 38 3.55 -4.88 -14.76
CA HIS A 38 4.35 -4.59 -15.94
C HIS A 38 5.72 -5.28 -15.87
N ALA A 39 6.41 -5.19 -14.72
CA ALA A 39 7.73 -5.80 -14.49
C ALA A 39 7.71 -7.33 -14.63
N LEU A 40 6.59 -7.99 -14.32
CA LEU A 40 6.41 -9.43 -14.53
C LEU A 40 6.60 -9.87 -15.98
N ASN A 41 6.32 -9.01 -16.97
CA ASN A 41 6.62 -9.32 -18.38
C ASN A 41 8.12 -9.33 -18.68
N TYR A 42 8.94 -8.78 -17.79
CA TYR A 42 10.40 -8.74 -17.88
C TYR A 42 11.08 -9.82 -17.00
N GLY A 43 10.30 -10.69 -16.35
CA GLY A 43 10.77 -11.97 -15.82
C GLY A 43 11.37 -11.96 -14.41
N PHE A 44 11.22 -10.90 -13.62
CA PHE A 44 11.81 -10.83 -12.27
C PHE A 44 10.77 -10.68 -11.18
N GLU A 45 10.53 -11.77 -10.46
CA GLU A 45 9.85 -11.72 -9.17
C GLU A 45 10.70 -12.47 -8.14
N GLU A 46 11.49 -11.73 -7.36
CA GLU A 46 12.41 -12.30 -6.36
C GLU A 46 11.68 -12.86 -5.12
N ASN A 47 10.36 -12.65 -4.98
CA ASN A 47 9.62 -13.01 -3.78
C ASN A 47 8.80 -14.29 -3.99
N ASP A 48 9.34 -15.41 -3.54
CA ASP A 48 8.75 -16.76 -3.66
C ASP A 48 7.28 -16.82 -3.20
N PHE A 49 6.92 -16.11 -2.13
CA PHE A 49 5.54 -16.10 -1.63
C PHE A 49 4.57 -15.44 -2.63
N LEU A 50 4.97 -14.31 -3.20
CA LEU A 50 4.15 -13.62 -4.18
C LEU A 50 4.08 -14.43 -5.48
N ALA A 51 5.21 -14.97 -5.94
CA ALA A 51 5.29 -15.80 -7.14
C ALA A 51 4.33 -17.01 -7.06
N VAL A 52 4.27 -17.70 -5.91
CA VAL A 52 3.34 -18.82 -5.69
C VAL A 52 1.88 -18.36 -5.78
N ILE A 53 1.53 -17.21 -5.19
CA ILE A 53 0.16 -16.69 -5.24
C ILE A 53 -0.22 -16.32 -6.68
N MET A 54 0.70 -15.70 -7.44
CA MET A 54 0.45 -15.36 -8.84
C MET A 54 0.37 -16.56 -9.76
N GLN A 55 1.18 -17.60 -9.56
CA GLN A 55 1.07 -18.82 -10.35
C GLN A 55 -0.28 -19.50 -10.14
N ASN A 56 -0.83 -19.47 -8.93
CA ASN A 56 -2.09 -20.14 -8.60
C ASN A 56 -3.34 -19.30 -8.90
N TYR A 57 -3.28 -17.97 -8.73
CA TYR A 57 -4.45 -17.08 -8.77
C TYR A 57 -4.32 -15.93 -9.79
N GLY A 58 -3.21 -15.84 -10.52
CA GLY A 58 -2.91 -14.80 -11.50
C GLY A 58 -2.52 -13.46 -10.88
N VAL A 59 -2.10 -12.51 -11.72
CA VAL A 59 -1.64 -11.16 -11.30
C VAL A 59 -2.71 -10.39 -10.50
N GLY A 60 -3.99 -10.57 -10.84
CA GLY A 60 -5.11 -9.91 -10.13
C GLY A 60 -5.19 -10.21 -8.64
N SER A 61 -4.63 -11.34 -8.19
CA SER A 61 -4.55 -11.72 -6.77
C SER A 61 -3.70 -10.74 -5.94
N LEU A 62 -2.69 -10.10 -6.53
CA LEU A 62 -1.91 -9.06 -5.88
C LEU A 62 -2.77 -7.87 -5.48
N LEU A 63 -3.68 -7.45 -6.36
CA LEU A 63 -4.59 -6.35 -6.10
C LEU A 63 -5.56 -6.70 -4.96
N ILE A 64 -6.02 -7.95 -4.89
CA ILE A 64 -6.86 -8.44 -3.79
C ILE A 64 -6.12 -8.35 -2.45
N LEU A 65 -4.86 -8.79 -2.39
CA LEU A 65 -4.04 -8.67 -1.18
C LEU A 65 -3.86 -7.20 -0.75
N LYS A 66 -3.69 -6.28 -1.70
CA LYS A 66 -3.59 -4.84 -1.42
C LYS A 66 -4.91 -4.26 -0.89
N ILE A 67 -6.06 -4.70 -1.42
CA ILE A 67 -7.38 -4.31 -0.89
C ILE A 67 -7.56 -4.82 0.54
N LEU A 68 -7.18 -6.08 0.82
CA LEU A 68 -7.24 -6.66 2.16
C LEU A 68 -6.35 -5.90 3.13
N PHE A 69 -5.14 -5.53 2.70
CA PHE A 69 -4.26 -4.65 3.47
C PHE A 69 -4.92 -3.29 3.76
N LEU A 70 -5.59 -2.67 2.78
CA LEU A 70 -6.28 -1.40 2.98
C LEU A 70 -7.43 -1.52 4.01
N ALA A 71 -8.12 -2.67 4.03
CA ALA A 71 -9.13 -2.95 5.06
C ALA A 71 -8.51 -3.06 6.47
N ILE A 72 -7.33 -3.67 6.60
CA ILE A 72 -6.57 -3.70 7.86
C ILE A 72 -6.14 -2.28 8.28
N VAL A 73 -5.70 -1.45 7.33
CA VAL A 73 -5.34 -0.05 7.58
C VAL A 73 -6.56 0.76 8.04
N TYR A 74 -7.73 0.54 7.45
CA TYR A 74 -8.98 1.15 7.90
C TYR A 74 -9.38 0.71 9.31
N TRP A 75 -9.23 -0.57 9.63
CA TRP A 75 -9.46 -1.07 10.98
C TRP A 75 -8.55 -0.36 12.01
N ASN A 76 -7.25 -0.27 11.70
CA ASN A 76 -6.27 0.43 12.55
C ASN A 76 -6.60 1.92 12.69
N TYR A 77 -7.00 2.59 11.60
CA TYR A 77 -7.45 3.99 11.64
C TYR A 77 -8.57 4.19 12.65
N ARG A 78 -9.60 3.34 12.63
CA ARG A 78 -10.72 3.45 13.57
C ARG A 78 -10.28 3.24 15.01
N MET A 79 -9.52 2.19 15.29
CA MET A 79 -9.02 1.90 16.64
C MET A 79 -8.18 3.04 17.21
N LEU A 80 -7.33 3.67 16.37
CA LEU A 80 -6.49 4.79 16.81
C LEU A 80 -7.30 6.05 17.05
N LYS A 81 -8.26 6.38 16.17
CA LYS A 81 -9.12 7.57 16.32
C LYS A 81 -10.15 7.47 17.44
N GLU A 82 -10.67 6.27 17.71
CA GLU A 82 -11.63 6.05 18.81
C GLU A 82 -10.99 6.29 20.19
N SER A 83 -9.66 6.20 20.31
CA SER A 83 -8.96 6.42 21.58
C SER A 83 -8.97 7.88 22.09
N GLY A 84 -9.18 8.87 21.20
CA GLY A 84 -9.12 10.30 21.52
C GLY A 84 -7.77 10.81 22.05
N SER A 85 -6.72 9.98 22.02
CA SER A 85 -5.41 10.33 22.55
C SER A 85 -4.54 10.99 21.49
N ARG A 86 -3.95 12.15 21.82
CA ARG A 86 -3.00 12.87 20.95
C ARG A 86 -1.81 12.00 20.52
N TRP A 87 -1.40 11.04 21.36
CA TRP A 87 -0.36 10.08 21.00
C TRP A 87 -0.80 9.10 19.90
N MET A 88 -2.05 8.65 19.94
CA MET A 88 -2.61 7.73 18.94
C MET A 88 -2.84 8.44 17.60
N ASP A 89 -3.23 9.71 17.62
CA ASP A 89 -3.27 10.54 16.42
C ASP A 89 -1.89 10.69 15.77
N LEU A 90 -0.85 10.90 16.58
CA LEU A 90 0.51 10.99 16.09
C LEU A 90 0.99 9.65 15.50
N LEU A 91 0.66 8.53 16.15
CA LEU A 91 0.94 7.20 15.62
C LEU A 91 0.25 6.95 14.28
N TRP A 92 -1.01 7.35 14.12
CA TRP A 92 -1.71 7.28 12.83
C TRP A 92 -0.99 8.08 11.74
N VAL A 93 -0.64 9.34 12.05
CA VAL A 93 0.04 10.23 11.09
C VAL A 93 1.41 9.69 10.68
N MET A 94 2.16 9.09 11.59
CA MET A 94 3.45 8.47 11.29
C MET A 94 3.25 7.19 10.47
N SER A 95 2.33 6.32 10.90
CA SER A 95 2.07 5.03 10.23
C SER A 95 1.66 5.23 8.78
N ARG A 96 0.71 6.13 8.51
CA ARG A 96 0.26 6.39 7.13
C ARG A 96 1.38 6.92 6.23
N LYS A 97 2.28 7.75 6.77
CA LYS A 97 3.44 8.29 6.03
C LYS A 97 4.46 7.20 5.75
N CYS A 98 4.78 6.36 6.74
CA CYS A 98 5.68 5.23 6.56
C CYS A 98 5.16 4.26 5.49
N ILE A 99 3.87 3.90 5.54
CA ILE A 99 3.27 3.03 4.52
C ILE A 99 3.34 3.67 3.13
N ALA A 100 3.03 4.97 3.02
CA ALA A 100 3.13 5.69 1.75
C ALA A 100 4.57 5.74 1.21
N LEU A 101 5.57 5.93 2.08
CA LEU A 101 6.98 5.90 1.71
C LEU A 101 7.44 4.52 1.26
N VAL A 102 7.01 3.46 1.95
CA VAL A 102 7.27 2.07 1.53
C VAL A 102 6.64 1.82 0.16
N GLY A 103 5.39 2.24 -0.06
CA GLY A 103 4.74 2.14 -1.37
C GLY A 103 5.51 2.88 -2.46
N LEU A 104 5.95 4.11 -2.19
CA LEU A 104 6.76 4.88 -3.14
C LEU A 104 8.09 4.18 -3.45
N PHE A 105 8.77 3.64 -2.43
CA PHE A 105 10.00 2.89 -2.60
C PHE A 105 9.82 1.67 -3.50
N LEU A 106 8.75 0.90 -3.30
CA LEU A 106 8.42 -0.25 -4.15
C LEU A 106 8.17 0.16 -5.61
N VAL A 107 7.40 1.23 -5.82
CA VAL A 107 7.17 1.78 -7.17
C VAL A 107 8.48 2.15 -7.86
N VAL A 108 9.35 2.88 -7.17
CA VAL A 108 10.66 3.27 -7.74
C VAL A 108 11.51 2.04 -8.04
N ASN A 109 11.54 1.05 -7.14
CA ASN A 109 12.26 -0.20 -7.36
C ASN A 109 11.76 -0.93 -8.61
N ASN A 110 10.44 -1.10 -8.75
CA ASN A 110 9.86 -1.78 -9.90
C ASN A 110 10.07 -0.99 -11.20
N LEU A 111 9.98 0.36 -11.16
CA LEU A 111 10.30 1.20 -12.31
C LEU A 111 11.77 1.07 -12.73
N MET A 112 12.70 0.96 -11.79
CA MET A 112 14.10 0.69 -12.10
C MET A 112 14.29 -0.66 -12.78
N VAL A 113 13.61 -1.71 -12.33
CA VAL A 113 13.64 -3.01 -13.00
C VAL A 113 13.12 -2.89 -14.44
N ILE A 114 12.04 -2.15 -14.66
CA ILE A 114 11.46 -1.95 -16.00
C ILE A 114 12.40 -1.17 -16.94
N PHE A 115 13.01 -0.08 -16.47
CA PHE A 115 13.78 0.83 -17.34
C PHE A 115 15.27 0.51 -17.41
N MET A 116 15.84 -0.07 -16.36
CA MET A 116 17.28 -0.29 -16.20
C MET A 116 17.65 -1.77 -16.09
N GLU A 117 16.67 -2.68 -16.07
CA GLU A 117 16.88 -4.13 -15.84
C GLU A 117 17.66 -4.45 -14.56
N CYS A 118 17.67 -3.52 -13.59
CA CYS A 118 18.39 -3.64 -12.33
C CYS A 118 17.46 -3.22 -11.18
N SER A 119 17.51 -3.94 -10.06
CA SER A 119 16.76 -3.55 -8.85
C SER A 119 17.51 -2.50 -8.03
N LEU A 120 16.79 -1.67 -7.26
CA LEU A 120 17.42 -0.71 -6.32
C LEU A 120 18.32 -1.42 -5.31
N LEU A 121 17.92 -2.62 -4.87
CA LEU A 121 18.68 -3.43 -3.94
C LEU A 121 20.02 -3.86 -4.53
N GLN A 122 20.04 -4.28 -5.80
CA GLN A 122 21.28 -4.63 -6.50
C GLN A 122 22.21 -3.42 -6.64
N VAL A 123 21.66 -2.24 -6.97
CA VAL A 123 22.44 -1.00 -7.10
C VAL A 123 23.01 -0.51 -5.77
N ILE A 124 22.23 -0.59 -4.68
CA ILE A 124 22.72 -0.25 -3.34
C ILE A 124 23.80 -1.24 -2.89
N GLN A 125 23.65 -2.53 -3.17
CA GLN A 125 24.66 -3.54 -2.86
C GLN A 125 25.97 -3.31 -3.62
N THR A 126 25.91 -2.86 -4.88
CA THR A 126 27.12 -2.56 -5.67
C THR A 126 27.81 -1.26 -5.27
N MET A 127 27.08 -0.28 -4.73
CA MET A 127 27.66 0.97 -4.21
C MET A 127 28.15 0.87 -2.76
N ALA A 128 27.77 -0.18 -2.02
CA ALA A 128 28.21 -0.42 -0.65
C ALA A 128 29.52 -1.25 -0.55
N ILE A 129 30.12 -1.59 -1.69
CA ILE A 129 31.42 -2.27 -1.84
C ILE A 129 32.42 -1.26 -2.42
#